data_AF-A0AB38SAH5-F1
#
_entry.id   AF-A0AB38SAH5-F1
#
_cell.length_a   1.000
_cell.length_b   1.000
_cell.length_c   1.000
_cell.angle_alpha   90.00
_cell.angle_beta   90.00
_cell.angle_gamma   90.00
#
_symmetry.space_group_name_H-M   'P 1'
#
loop_
_entity.id
_entity.type
_entity.pdbx_description
1 polymer ?
#
loop_
_entity_poly.entity_id
_entity_poly.type
_entity_poly.pdbx_seq_one_letter_code
_entity_poly.pdbx_strand_id
1 'polypeptide(L)' 'MSTVAKLLARKERLLAQLESDPGANEREEIERLLAQIETALSLLEPGNAAPSEE' A
#
# COMPACT_ATOMS: atom_id res chain seq x y z
N MET A 1 -7.42 14.84 -9.10
CA MET A 1 -7.21 13.90 -7.98
C MET A 1 -5.82 13.31 -8.11
N SER A 2 -4.99 13.39 -7.06
CA SER A 2 -3.63 12.85 -7.08
C SER A 2 -3.64 11.32 -7.09
N THR A 3 -2.72 10.71 -7.83
CA THR A 3 -2.51 9.25 -7.89
C THR A 3 -2.19 8.69 -6.50
N VAL A 4 -1.43 9.45 -5.71
CA VAL A 4 -1.11 9.16 -4.31
C VAL A 4 -2.37 9.09 -3.45
N ALA A 5 -3.29 10.04 -3.60
CA ALA A 5 -4.54 10.05 -2.83
C ALA A 5 -5.44 8.84 -3.15
N LYS A 6 -5.46 8.37 -4.41
CA LYS A 6 -6.18 7.16 -4.79
C LYS A 6 -5.56 5.89 -4.18
N LEU A 7 -4.24 5.84 -4.12
CA LEU A 7 -3.50 4.72 -3.51
C LEU A 7 -3.71 4.67 -1.99
N LEU A 8 -3.65 5.81 -1.31
CA LEU A 8 -3.93 5.91 0.12
C LEU A 8 -5.36 5.51 0.46
N ALA A 9 -6.35 6.03 -0.26
CA ALA A 9 -7.75 5.64 -0.06
C ALA A 9 -7.99 4.13 -0.30
N ARG A 10 -7.21 3.52 -1.20
CA ARG A 10 -7.26 2.06 -1.44
C ARG A 10 -6.61 1.28 -0.28
N LYS A 11 -5.49 1.76 0.26
CA LYS A 11 -4.83 1.18 1.46
C LYS A 11 -5.76 1.21 2.67
N GLU A 12 -6.45 2.32 2.93
CA GLU A 12 -7.38 2.43 4.06
C GLU A 12 -8.55 1.43 3.96
N ARG A 13 -9.13 1.23 2.76
CA ARG A 13 -10.18 0.21 2.56
C ARG A 13 -9.69 -1.22 2.76
N LEU A 14 -8.44 -1.49 2.42
CA LEU A 14 -7.82 -2.81 2.61
C LEU A 14 -7.55 -3.06 4.09
N LEU A 15 -7.07 -2.06 4.82
CA LEU A 15 -6.90 -2.14 6.28
C LEU A 15 -8.23 -2.32 7.01
N ALA A 16 -9.30 -1.62 6.60
CA ALA A 16 -10.63 -1.80 7.17
C ALA A 16 -11.19 -3.21 6.93
N GLN A 17 -10.90 -3.82 5.78
CA GLN A 17 -11.23 -5.23 5.55
C GLN A 17 -10.42 -6.15 6.46
N LEU A 18 -9.13 -5.87 6.66
CA LEU A 18 -8.25 -6.64 7.53
C LEU A 18 -8.66 -6.54 9.01
N GLU A 19 -9.22 -5.40 9.42
CA GLU A 19 -9.79 -5.18 10.76
C GLU A 19 -11.10 -5.97 10.98
N SER A 20 -11.83 -6.30 9.91
CA SER A 20 -13.01 -7.17 9.97
C SER A 20 -12.66 -8.67 10.05
N ASP A 21 -11.38 -9.01 10.28
CA ASP A 21 -10.84 -10.37 10.37
C ASP A 21 -11.27 -11.26 9.18
N PRO A 22 -10.84 -10.89 7.96
CA PRO A 22 -11.17 -11.64 6.76
C PRO A 22 -10.41 -12.97 6.81
N GLY A 23 -10.97 -14.02 6.17
CA GLY A 23 -10.37 -15.35 6.20
C GLY A 23 -8.91 -15.35 5.72
N ALA A 24 -8.13 -16.36 6.13
CA ALA A 24 -6.68 -16.42 5.85
C ALA A 24 -6.30 -16.14 4.38
N ASN A 25 -7.11 -16.63 3.43
CA ASN A 25 -6.91 -16.39 2.00
C ASN A 25 -7.15 -14.93 1.58
N GLU A 26 -8.22 -14.31 2.10
CA GLU A 26 -8.50 -12.89 1.86
C GLU A 26 -7.45 -12.01 2.52
N ARG A 27 -6.99 -12.37 3.73
CA ARG A 27 -5.93 -11.67 4.44
C ARG A 27 -4.62 -11.67 3.62
N GLU A 28 -4.21 -12.82 3.10
CA GLU A 28 -3.03 -12.91 2.22
C GLU A 28 -3.18 -12.06 0.95
N GLU A 29 -4.36 -12.05 0.34
CA GLU A 29 -4.62 -11.23 -0.85
C GLU A 29 -4.59 -9.73 -0.52
N ILE A 30 -5.17 -9.33 0.62
CA ILE A 30 -5.14 -7.96 1.13
C ILE A 30 -3.69 -7.52 1.42
N GLU A 31 -2.89 -8.37 2.06
CA GLU A 31 -1.47 -8.09 2.34
C GLU A 31 -0.66 -7.92 1.04
N ARG A 32 -0.90 -8.75 0.01
CA ARG A 32 -0.27 -8.59 -1.31
C ARG A 32 -0.70 -7.30 -2.01
N LEU A 33 -1.95 -6.89 -1.88
CA LEU A 33 -2.46 -5.64 -2.44
C LEU A 33 -1.87 -4.42 -1.71
N LEU A 34 -1.72 -4.50 -0.38
CA LEU A 34 -1.06 -3.47 0.42
C LEU A 34 0.40 -3.28 0.01
N ALA A 35 1.17 -4.36 -0.14
CA ALA A 35 2.57 -4.30 -0.55
C ALA A 35 2.75 -3.65 -1.94
N GLN A 36 1.86 -3.95 -2.90
CA GLN A 36 1.86 -3.30 -4.22
C GLN A 36 1.56 -1.81 -4.13
N ILE A 37 0.62 -1.40 -3.26
CA ILE A 37 0.28 -0.01 -3.05
C ILE A 37 1.46 0.75 -2.43
N GLU A 38 2.12 0.17 -1.43
CA GLU A 38 3.31 0.78 -0.81
C GLU A 38 4.46 0.90 -1.80
N THR A 39 4.70 -0.11 -2.64
CA THR A 39 5.68 -0.03 -3.72
C THR A 39 5.34 1.08 -4.70
N ALA A 40 4.08 1.19 -5.14
CA ALA A 40 3.64 2.23 -6.04
C ALA A 40 3.74 3.63 -5.41
N LEU A 41 3.46 3.77 -4.11
CA LEU A 41 3.63 5.00 -3.36
C LEU A 41 5.11 5.40 -3.29
N SER A 42 6.02 4.47 -2.96
CA SER A 42 7.46 4.72 -2.95
C SER A 42 8.01 5.12 -4.32
N LEU A 43 7.47 4.58 -5.42
CA LEU A 43 7.83 4.99 -6.79
C LEU A 43 7.28 6.36 -7.17
N LEU A 44 6.14 6.75 -6.60
CA LEU A 44 5.47 8.03 -6.85
C LEU A 44 5.96 9.14 -5.92
N GLU A 45 6.67 8.81 -4.84
CA GLU A 45 7.31 9.75 -3.94
C GLU A 45 8.78 9.93 -4.38
N PRO A 46 9.11 10.97 -5.18
CA PRO A 46 10.44 11.16 -5.75
C PRO A 46 11.53 11.56 -4.73
N GLY A 47 11.34 11.24 -3.45
CA GLY A 47 12.24 11.60 -2.35
C GLY A 47 12.65 10.44 -1.44
N ASN A 48 12.13 9.23 -1.62
CA ASN A 48 12.57 8.03 -0.88
C ASN A 48 13.40 7.07 -1.76
N ALA A 49 13.91 7.54 -2.90
CA ALA A 49 15.20 7.03 -3.34
C ALA A 49 16.18 7.42 -2.23
N ALA A 50 16.44 6.48 -1.32
CA ALA A 50 17.45 6.66 -0.29
C ALA A 50 18.70 7.24 -0.99
N PRO A 51 19.10 8.48 -0.67
CA PRO A 51 20.50 8.80 -0.83
C PRO A 51 21.23 8.01 0.26
N SER A 52 22.51 7.77 0.02
CA SER A 52 23.48 7.12 0.92
C SER A 52 23.66 5.62 0.70
N GLU A 53 24.83 5.14 0.26
CA GLU A 53 26.08 5.82 -0.04
C GLU A 53 27.00 4.85 -0.82
N GLU A 54 28.01 5.45 -1.45
CA GLU A 54 29.08 4.97 -2.34
C GLU A 54 29.77 3.63 -2.02
#